data_AF-A0A0Q4DLK4-F1
#
_entry.id   AF-A0A0Q4DLK4-F1
#
_cell.length_a   1.000
_cell.length_b   1.000
_cell.length_c   1.000
_cell.angle_alpha   90.00
_cell.angle_beta   90.00
_cell.angle_gamma   90.00
#
_symmetry.space_group_name_H-M   'P 1'
#
loop_
_entity.id
_entity.type
_entity.pdbx_description
1 polymer ?
#
loop_
_entity_poly.entity_id
_entity_poly.type
_entity_poly.pdbx_seq_one_letter_code
_entity_poly.pdbx_strand_id
1 'polypeptide(L)' 'MAQEALRFGLDRSVFQLTEEGDLLLGDKPLAVGKKFEEGLSEDARDCIVTARLLGRWFAKAGTTSTIMAVWGIKP' A
#
# COMPACT_ATOMS: atom_id res chain seq x y z
N MET A 1 -5.84 0.43 10.24
CA MET A 1 -4.62 -0.22 9.71
C MET A 1 -4.48 -0.13 8.19
N ALA A 2 -5.48 -0.53 7.39
CA ALA A 2 -5.36 -0.48 5.92
C ALA A 2 -5.17 0.95 5.37
N GLN A 3 -5.89 1.93 5.92
CA GLN A 3 -5.78 3.34 5.53
C GLN A 3 -4.41 3.94 5.88
N GLU A 4 -3.86 3.61 7.05
CA GLU A 4 -2.54 4.03 7.49
C GLU A 4 -1.43 3.40 6.64
N ALA A 5 -1.58 2.12 6.28
CA ALA A 5 -0.66 1.42 5.39
C ALA A 5 -0.63 2.03 3.97
N LEU A 6 -1.79 2.46 3.45
CA LEU A 6 -1.89 3.20 2.18
C LEU A 6 -1.18 4.55 2.25
N ARG A 7 -1.44 5.35 3.29
CA ARG A 7 -0.76 6.64 3.51
C ARG A 7 0.76 6.46 3.60
N PHE A 8 1.21 5.45 4.33
CA PHE A 8 2.64 5.12 4.44
C PHE A 8 3.24 4.71 3.08
N GLY A 9 2.52 3.90 2.30
CA GLY A 9 2.98 3.50 0.96
C GLY A 9 3.05 4.67 -0.03
N LEU A 10 2.10 5.61 0.03
CA LEU A 10 2.12 6.85 -0.78
C LEU A 10 3.30 7.75 -0.40
N ASP A 11 3.53 7.98 0.91
CA ASP A 11 4.67 8.76 1.42
C ASP A 11 6.02 8.19 0.96
N ARG A 12 6.13 6.85 0.89
CA ARG A 12 7.34 6.15 0.44
C ARG A 12 7.43 5.94 -1.08
N SER A 13 6.50 6.48 -1.86
CA SER A 13 6.42 6.29 -3.31
C SER A 13 6.35 4.82 -3.74
N VAL A 14 5.81 3.97 -2.87
CA VAL A 14 5.51 2.55 -3.15
C VAL A 14 4.17 2.43 -3.86
N PHE A 15 3.26 3.38 -3.59
CA PHE A 15 2.03 3.58 -4.34
C PHE A 15 2.04 4.97 -4.97
N GLN A 16 1.33 5.11 -6.08
CA GLN A 16 1.06 6.38 -6.74
C GLN A 16 -0.44 6.49 -7.01
N LEU A 17 -0.97 7.72 -6.91
CA LEU A 17 -2.31 8.03 -7.35
C LEU A 17 -2.24 8.67 -8.73
N THR A 18 -3.06 8.22 -9.67
CA THR A 18 -3.24 8.91 -10.96
C THR A 18 -4.10 10.16 -10.75
N GLU A 19 -4.10 11.05 -11.74
CA GLU A 19 -4.99 12.23 -11.74
C GLU A 19 -6.48 11.85 -11.74
N GLU A 20 -6.79 10.63 -12.16
CA GLU A 20 -8.14 10.05 -12.18
C GLU A 20 -8.50 9.36 -10.85
N GLY A 21 -7.57 9.31 -9.88
CA GLY A 21 -7.77 8.71 -8.57
C GLY A 21 -7.50 7.19 -8.52
N ASP A 22 -6.94 6.61 -9.59
CA ASP A 22 -6.51 5.22 -9.59
C ASP A 22 -5.25 5.03 -8.74
N LEU A 23 -5.14 3.88 -8.09
CA LEU A 23 -3.96 3.52 -7.32
C LEU A 23 -3.06 2.58 -8.13
N LEU A 24 -1.85 3.05 -8.44
CA LEU A 24 -0.80 2.30 -9.13
C LEU A 24 0.32 1.93 -8.17
N LEU A 25 1.09 0.90 -8.54
CA LEU A 25 2.39 0.65 -7.92
C LEU A 25 3.35 1.76 -8.33
N GLY A 26 4.04 2.34 -7.36
CA GLY A 26 5.11 3.30 -7.62
C GLY A 26 6.40 2.61 -8.08
N ASP A 27 7.34 3.43 -8.53
CA ASP A 27 8.58 3.00 -9.18
C ASP A 27 9.58 2.31 -8.24
N LYS A 28 9.30 2.31 -6.93
CA LYS A 28 10.19 1.77 -5.90
C LYS A 28 9.50 0.66 -5.09
N PRO A 29 10.15 -0.50 -4.92
CA PRO A 29 9.67 -1.51 -3.98
C PRO A 29 9.76 -0.95 -2.55
N LEU A 30 8.86 -1.42 -1.68
CA LEU A 30 8.94 -1.12 -0.25
C LEU A 30 10.16 -1.82 0.38
N ALA A 31 11.31 -1.16 0.30
CA ALA A 31 12.55 -1.60 0.93
C ALA A 31 12.67 -0.98 2.31
N VAL A 32 12.34 -1.76 3.34
CA VAL A 32 12.55 -1.37 4.74
C VAL A 32 13.70 -2.20 5.29
N GLY A 33 14.78 -1.53 5.71
CA GLY A 33 15.93 -2.21 6.30
C GLY A 33 15.58 -2.79 7.68
N LYS A 34 16.10 -3.98 7.98
CA LYS A 34 15.84 -4.69 9.24
C LYS A 34 16.09 -3.85 10.50
N LYS A 35 17.19 -3.09 10.52
CA LYS A 35 17.54 -2.17 11.62
C LYS A 35 16.54 -1.04 11.81
N PHE A 36 15.87 -0.61 10.74
CA PHE A 36 14.79 0.39 10.81
C PHE A 36 13.51 -0.25 11.36
N GLU A 37 13.14 -1.45 10.89
CA GLU A 37 11.97 -2.19 11.42
C GLU A 37 12.09 -2.48 12.92
N GLU A 38 13.28 -2.83 13.40
CA GLU A 38 13.54 -3.13 14.83
C GLU A 38 13.33 -1.90 15.74
N GLY A 39 13.51 -0.69 15.21
CA GLY A 39 13.31 0.57 15.94
C GLY A 39 11.88 1.09 15.92
N LEU A 40 10.97 0.45 15.18
CA LEU A 40 9.58 0.87 15.08
C LEU A 40 8.71 0.29 16.21
N SER A 41 7.65 1.00 16.56
CA SER A 41 6.56 0.47 17.38
C SER A 41 5.87 -0.70 16.67
N GLU A 42 5.15 -1.52 17.43
CA GLU A 42 4.37 -2.65 16.92
C GLU A 42 3.38 -2.21 15.84
N ASP A 43 2.58 -1.17 16.11
CA ASP A 43 1.62 -0.59 15.16
C ASP A 43 2.27 -0.16 13.83
N ALA A 44 3.49 0.39 13.89
CA ALA A 44 4.21 0.81 12.70
C ALA A 44 4.75 -0.38 11.90
N ARG A 45 5.12 -1.49 12.56
CA ARG A 45 5.49 -2.73 11.87
C ARG A 45 4.28 -3.36 11.19
N ASP A 46 3.12 -3.32 11.83
CA ASP A 46 1.87 -3.83 11.25
C ASP A 46 1.48 -3.05 9.98
N CYS A 47 1.74 -1.74 9.95
CA CYS A 47 1.57 -0.93 8.74
C CYS A 47 2.47 -1.41 7.60
N ILE A 48 3.73 -1.78 7.87
CA ILE A 48 4.67 -2.30 6.86
C ILE A 48 4.18 -3.66 6.33
N VAL A 49 3.79 -4.56 7.21
CA VAL A 49 3.27 -5.88 6.83
C VAL A 49 2.01 -5.74 5.97
N THR A 50 1.09 -4.87 6.38
CA THR A 50 -0.15 -4.59 5.64
C THR A 50 0.14 -3.94 4.29
N ALA A 51 1.06 -2.97 4.22
CA ALA A 51 1.45 -2.33 2.96
C ALA A 51 2.09 -3.32 1.97
N ARG A 52 2.92 -4.25 2.45
CA ARG A 52 3.47 -5.33 1.61
C ARG A 52 2.37 -6.24 1.06
N LEU A 53 1.39 -6.60 1.88
CA LEU A 53 0.25 -7.42 1.46
C LEU A 53 -0.59 -6.69 0.40
N LEU A 54 -0.94 -5.43 0.65
CA LEU A 54 -1.68 -4.58 -0.27
C LEU A 54 -0.94 -4.40 -1.60
N GLY A 55 0.36 -4.13 -1.58
CA GLY A 55 1.14 -3.99 -2.81
C GLY A 55 1.20 -5.29 -3.63
N ARG A 56 1.39 -6.45 -2.99
CA ARG A 56 1.32 -7.75 -3.68
C ARG A 56 -0.07 -8.04 -4.23
N TRP A 57 -1.11 -7.57 -3.54
CA TRP A 57 -2.48 -7.75 -3.97
C TRP A 57 -2.84 -6.83 -5.14
N PHE A 58 -2.53 -5.53 -5.08
CA PHE A 58 -2.71 -4.60 -6.20
C PHE A 58 -1.95 -5.01 -7.45
N ALA A 59 -0.72 -5.52 -7.30
CA ALA A 59 0.04 -6.09 -8.41
C ALA A 59 -0.70 -7.21 -9.18
N LYS A 60 -1.67 -7.87 -8.54
CA LYS A 60 -2.43 -9.01 -9.08
C LYS A 60 -3.91 -8.71 -9.31
N ALA A 61 -4.46 -7.66 -8.69
CA ALA A 61 -5.90 -7.42 -8.63
C ALA A 61 -6.50 -6.95 -9.97
N GLY A 62 -5.68 -6.56 -10.95
CA GLY A 62 -6.16 -6.12 -12.26
C GLY A 62 -6.59 -4.65 -12.23
N THR A 63 -7.80 -4.35 -12.68
CA THR A 63 -8.30 -2.97 -12.83
C THR A 63 -8.68 -2.34 -11.49
N THR A 64 -8.61 -1.00 -11.41
CA THR A 64 -9.03 -0.23 -10.23
C THR A 64 -10.48 -0.53 -9.81
N SER A 65 -11.37 -0.80 -10.76
CA SER A 65 -12.75 -1.20 -10.47
C SER A 65 -12.85 -2.50 -9.65
N THR A 66 -11.95 -3.46 -9.90
CA THR A 66 -11.87 -4.72 -9.13
C THR A 66 -11.36 -4.44 -7.72
N ILE A 67 -10.42 -3.51 -7.59
CA ILE A 67 -9.88 -3.07 -6.29
C ILE A 67 -10.97 -2.37 -5.46
N MET A 68 -11.69 -1.42 -6.04
CA MET A 68 -12.76 -0.67 -5.36
C MET A 68 -13.91 -1.59 -4.94
N ALA A 69 -14.32 -2.53 -5.80
CA ALA A 69 -15.39 -3.47 -5.51
C ALA A 69 -15.07 -4.38 -4.31
N VAL A 70 -13.82 -4.84 -4.17
CA VAL A 70 -13.40 -5.64 -3.01
C VAL A 70 -13.41 -4.84 -1.71
N TRP A 71 -13.27 -3.52 -1.78
CA TRP A 71 -13.41 -2.63 -0.63
C TRP A 71 -14.87 -2.18 -0.39
N GLY A 72 -15.83 -2.76 -1.11
CA GLY A 72 -17.25 -2.43 -0.97
C GLY A 72 -17.62 -1.05 -1.51
N ILE A 73 -16.73 -0.40 -2.23
CA ILE A 73 -16.94 0.90 -2.86
C ILE A 73 -17.49 0.63 -4.27
N LYS A 74 -18.71 1.11 -4.55
CA LYS A 74 -19.24 1.10 -5.91
C LYS A 74 -18.59 2.24 -6.70
N PRO A 75 -18.06 1.97 -7.91
CA PRO A 75 -17.49 3.01 -8.77
C PRO A 75 -18.56 4.03 -9.20
#